data_AF-A0A2W4UQD1-F1
#
_entry.id   AF-A0A2W4UQD1-F1
#
_cell.length_a   1.000
_cell.length_b   1.000
_cell.length_c   1.000
_cell.angle_alpha   90.00
_cell.angle_beta   90.00
_cell.angle_gamma   90.00
#
_symmetry.space_group_name_H-M   'P 1'
#
loop_
_entity.id
_entity.type
_entity.pdbx_description
1 polymer ?
#
loop_
_entity_poly.entity_id
_entity_poly.type
_entity_poly.pdbx_seq_one_letter_code
_entity_poly.pdbx_strand_id
1 'polypeptide(L)'
;MIIQKLPKLSAPAGYRPQAIDISVEADLLDFHLLRQRSVTERVEIAANLINGARQFSLQCLEQQFSHLKPQQFARKIAEAWLQDDCPPNYIPQGNRMTWIQNSAELATQLQTLFENANIPYYITGGVAAIAYGDPRTTRDLDVVIQVPRASIAQLVAALEQNGFYVAGADDVAAGRMKTLQVTHMETISRADLMIADEDTYTQQQFERRRRYAFPNATEVYLASPEDVIISKLRWGLRSESEKQRRDVLAILKVLQGELDYLYIYRWAAEFDLLAIVQALTVSAGIREVADRQWADDIYPVALQAFVSAQSIGRAVVSKEGMTVARGNFYNLILHNQTQVFTIESKGDGRLVAQFDSDKIVLHSQPSLEDRQRWNEIAKRIRDIEEAAQAPDQQIEP
;
A
#
# COMPACT_ATOMS: atom_id res chain seq x y z
N MET A 1 -21.33 -27.79 21.37
CA MET A 1 -20.55 -26.56 21.13
C MET A 1 -19.09 -26.93 21.05
N ILE A 2 -18.47 -26.83 19.87
CA ILE A 2 -17.01 -26.90 19.76
C ILE A 2 -16.50 -25.58 20.34
N ILE A 3 -15.85 -25.63 21.50
CA ILE A 3 -15.16 -24.46 22.07
C ILE A 3 -13.96 -24.22 21.16
N GLN A 4 -14.02 -23.19 20.31
CA GLN A 4 -12.87 -22.73 19.56
C GLN A 4 -11.81 -22.30 20.57
N LYS A 5 -10.70 -23.05 20.66
CA LYS A 5 -9.55 -22.64 21.47
C LYS A 5 -8.87 -21.48 20.76
N LEU A 6 -8.90 -20.30 21.38
CA LEU A 6 -8.15 -19.15 20.91
C LEU A 6 -6.65 -19.50 20.89
N PRO A 7 -5.90 -19.11 19.84
CA PRO A 7 -4.46 -19.30 19.82
C PRO A 7 -3.81 -18.47 20.93
N LYS A 8 -2.69 -18.98 21.46
CA LYS A 8 -1.81 -18.12 22.28
C LYS A 8 -1.09 -17.16 21.34
N LEU A 9 -1.37 -15.87 21.49
CA LEU A 9 -0.74 -14.81 20.72
C LEU A 9 0.26 -14.09 21.60
N SER A 10 1.47 -13.88 21.09
CA SER A 10 2.51 -13.10 21.77
C SER A 10 2.96 -11.95 20.89
N ALA A 11 3.08 -10.78 21.50
CA ALA A 11 3.52 -9.58 20.81
C ALA A 11 5.01 -9.65 20.47
N PRO A 12 5.42 -9.44 19.22
CA PRO A 12 6.83 -9.25 18.88
C PRO A 12 7.42 -8.02 19.57
N ALA A 13 8.75 -7.97 19.67
CA ALA A 13 9.45 -6.83 20.26
C ALA A 13 9.11 -5.52 19.52
N GLY A 14 8.73 -4.49 20.28
CA GLY A 14 8.36 -3.18 19.73
C GLY A 14 6.95 -3.07 19.14
N TYR A 15 6.15 -4.13 19.19
CA TYR A 15 4.75 -4.12 18.75
C TYR A 15 3.95 -3.01 19.44
N ARG A 16 3.13 -2.30 18.66
CA ARG A 16 2.23 -1.25 19.14
C ARG A 16 0.81 -1.54 18.68
N PRO A 17 -0.19 -1.50 19.58
CA PRO A 17 -1.59 -1.61 19.19
C PRO A 17 -2.05 -0.46 18.28
N GLN A 18 -3.19 -0.63 17.60
CA GLN A 18 -3.77 0.40 16.71
C GLN A 18 -4.18 1.68 17.44
N ALA A 19 -4.55 1.56 18.72
CA ALA A 19 -4.98 2.66 19.56
C ALA A 19 -4.31 2.59 20.94
N ILE A 20 -4.32 3.70 21.68
CA ILE A 20 -3.72 3.78 23.01
C ILE A 20 -4.58 3.08 24.08
N ASP A 21 -5.87 2.93 23.81
CA ASP A 21 -6.91 2.40 24.70
C ASP A 21 -7.28 0.93 24.41
N ILE A 22 -6.60 0.26 23.47
CA ILE A 22 -6.74 -1.18 23.22
C ILE A 22 -5.57 -1.95 23.84
N SER A 23 -5.87 -3.07 24.50
CA SER A 23 -4.83 -3.94 25.03
C SER A 23 -4.08 -4.66 23.91
N VAL A 24 -2.81 -4.98 24.14
CA VAL A 24 -1.99 -5.72 23.17
C VAL A 24 -2.63 -7.09 22.83
N GLU A 25 -3.23 -7.75 23.81
CA GLU A 25 -3.91 -9.04 23.61
C GLU A 25 -5.12 -8.91 22.68
N ALA A 26 -5.98 -7.90 22.90
CA ALA A 26 -7.15 -7.67 22.06
C ALA A 26 -6.74 -7.31 20.62
N ASP A 27 -5.78 -6.41 20.45
CA ASP A 27 -5.29 -6.01 19.13
C ASP A 27 -4.67 -7.19 18.38
N LEU A 28 -3.88 -8.04 19.05
CA LEU A 28 -3.35 -9.27 18.43
C LEU A 28 -4.47 -10.22 17.99
N LEU A 29 -5.52 -10.38 18.80
CA LEU A 29 -6.66 -11.23 18.47
C LEU A 29 -7.42 -10.67 17.26
N ASP A 30 -7.68 -9.38 17.24
CA ASP A 30 -8.38 -8.71 16.13
C ASP A 30 -7.61 -8.91 14.81
N PHE A 31 -6.30 -8.65 14.80
CA PHE A 31 -5.48 -8.88 13.61
C PHE A 31 -5.27 -10.37 13.29
N HIS A 32 -5.38 -11.27 14.26
CA HIS A 32 -5.43 -12.70 13.99
C HIS A 32 -6.72 -13.09 13.26
N LEU A 33 -7.87 -12.55 13.66
CA LEU A 33 -9.16 -12.81 13.02
C LEU A 33 -9.25 -12.16 11.63
N LEU A 34 -8.76 -10.92 11.48
CA LEU A 34 -8.72 -10.24 10.19
C LEU A 34 -7.87 -10.96 9.14
N ARG A 35 -6.78 -11.62 9.57
CA ARG A 35 -5.95 -12.47 8.69
C ARG A 35 -6.64 -13.70 8.15
N GLN A 36 -7.72 -14.15 8.80
CA GLN A 36 -8.53 -15.27 8.32
C GLN A 36 -9.60 -14.84 7.31
N ARG A 37 -9.70 -13.54 7.03
CA ARG A 37 -10.65 -12.99 6.06
C ARG A 37 -9.95 -12.75 4.73
N SER A 38 -10.68 -12.99 3.66
CA SER A 38 -10.31 -12.52 2.33
C SER A 38 -10.43 -11.00 2.22
N VAL A 39 -9.88 -10.45 1.13
CA VAL A 39 -10.04 -9.04 0.77
C VAL A 39 -11.53 -8.68 0.62
N THR A 40 -12.30 -9.54 -0.06
CA THR A 40 -13.75 -9.34 -0.28
C THR A 40 -14.52 -9.33 1.04
N GLU A 41 -14.27 -10.27 1.96
CA GLU A 41 -14.93 -10.28 3.28
C GLU A 41 -14.62 -9.02 4.11
N ARG A 42 -13.38 -8.50 4.05
CA ARG A 42 -13.05 -7.23 4.73
C ARG A 42 -13.79 -6.04 4.14
N VAL A 43 -13.92 -6.00 2.81
CA VAL A 43 -14.74 -4.99 2.11
C VAL A 43 -16.22 -5.12 2.50
N GLU A 44 -16.76 -6.33 2.63
CA GLU A 44 -18.14 -6.58 3.07
C GLU A 44 -18.38 -6.10 4.52
N ILE A 45 -17.45 -6.38 5.44
CA ILE A 45 -17.52 -5.88 6.82
C ILE A 45 -17.61 -4.35 6.81
N ALA A 46 -16.74 -3.68 6.05
CA ALA A 46 -16.75 -2.22 5.98
C ALA A 46 -17.99 -1.65 5.28
N ALA A 47 -18.48 -2.30 4.22
CA ALA A 47 -19.72 -1.92 3.55
C ALA A 47 -20.89 -1.94 4.55
N ASN A 48 -20.99 -2.97 5.39
CA ASN A 48 -21.99 -3.06 6.45
C ASN A 48 -21.83 -1.95 7.50
N LEU A 49 -20.60 -1.63 7.92
CA LEU A 49 -20.32 -0.53 8.83
C LEU A 49 -20.75 0.83 8.24
N ILE A 50 -20.44 1.09 6.97
CA ILE A 50 -20.80 2.34 6.28
C ILE A 50 -22.31 2.46 6.11
N ASN A 51 -22.97 1.39 5.67
CA ASN A 51 -24.43 1.36 5.53
C ASN A 51 -25.10 1.64 6.89
N GLY A 52 -24.63 0.99 7.96
CA GLY A 52 -25.12 1.22 9.32
C GLY A 52 -24.91 2.66 9.81
N ALA A 53 -23.73 3.23 9.56
CA ALA A 53 -23.42 4.61 9.92
C ALA A 53 -24.32 5.62 9.17
N ARG A 54 -24.53 5.42 7.87
CA ARG A 54 -25.44 6.26 7.07
C ARG A 54 -26.90 6.10 7.52
N GLN A 55 -27.34 4.88 7.81
CA GLN A 55 -28.68 4.63 8.33
C GLN A 55 -28.91 5.32 9.67
N PHE A 56 -27.95 5.25 10.59
CA PHE A 56 -28.01 5.93 11.88
C PHE A 56 -28.03 7.46 11.71
N SER A 57 -27.12 8.00 10.88
CA SER A 57 -27.08 9.43 10.57
C SER A 57 -28.42 9.93 10.01
N LEU A 58 -29.00 9.20 9.05
CA LEU A 58 -30.28 9.54 8.45
C LEU A 58 -31.41 9.53 9.49
N GLN A 59 -31.47 8.53 10.37
CA GLN A 59 -32.48 8.46 11.43
C GLN A 59 -32.37 9.65 12.40
N CYS A 60 -31.16 10.04 12.79
CA CYS A 60 -30.95 11.22 13.63
C CYS A 60 -31.41 12.50 12.94
N LEU A 61 -31.07 12.67 11.66
CA LEU A 61 -31.46 13.83 10.87
C LEU A 61 -32.97 13.89 10.66
N GLU A 62 -33.63 12.77 10.38
CA GLU A 62 -35.10 12.68 10.26
C GLU A 62 -35.79 13.13 11.55
N GLN A 63 -35.28 12.72 12.72
CA GLN A 63 -35.83 13.15 14.00
C GLN A 63 -35.63 14.65 14.23
N GLN A 64 -34.42 15.14 14.02
CA GLN A 64 -34.06 16.55 14.23
C GLN A 64 -34.81 17.50 13.28
N PHE A 65 -35.01 17.08 12.03
CA PHE A 65 -35.61 17.89 10.97
C PHE A 65 -37.01 17.41 10.55
N SER A 66 -37.72 16.74 11.46
CA SER A 66 -39.09 16.21 11.26
C SER A 66 -40.14 17.25 10.84
N HIS A 67 -39.85 18.54 11.06
CA HIS A 67 -40.70 19.67 10.66
C HIS A 67 -40.52 20.08 9.20
N LEU A 68 -39.47 19.62 8.51
CA LEU A 68 -39.19 19.97 7.13
C LEU A 68 -40.06 19.17 6.15
N LYS A 69 -40.44 19.81 5.03
CA LYS A 69 -41.06 19.08 3.91
C LYS A 69 -40.02 18.14 3.26
N PRO A 70 -40.45 17.07 2.57
CA PRO A 70 -39.54 16.08 1.99
C PRO A 70 -38.39 16.66 1.15
N GLN A 71 -38.65 17.64 0.28
CA GLN A 71 -37.60 18.28 -0.53
C GLN A 71 -36.61 19.11 0.29
N GLN A 72 -37.09 19.80 1.32
CA GLN A 72 -36.25 20.58 2.23
C GLN A 72 -35.38 19.65 3.08
N PHE A 73 -35.94 18.52 3.51
CA PHE A 73 -35.22 17.48 4.21
C PHE A 73 -34.13 16.85 3.33
N ALA A 74 -34.47 16.46 2.10
CA ALA A 74 -33.53 15.92 1.11
C ALA A 74 -32.36 16.89 0.86
N ARG A 75 -32.64 18.19 0.73
CA ARG A 75 -31.62 19.23 0.64
C ARG A 75 -30.72 19.26 1.88
N LYS A 76 -31.29 19.17 3.09
CA LYS A 76 -30.50 19.14 4.34
C LYS A 76 -29.59 17.93 4.43
N ILE A 77 -30.02 16.77 3.94
CA ILE A 77 -29.15 15.58 3.83
C ILE A 77 -27.96 15.88 2.91
N ALA A 78 -28.21 16.41 1.70
CA ALA A 78 -27.14 16.76 0.77
C ALA A 78 -26.16 17.79 1.37
N GLU A 79 -26.65 18.84 2.02
CA GLU A 79 -25.81 19.82 2.72
C GLU A 79 -24.96 19.19 3.83
N ALA A 80 -25.56 18.32 4.66
CA ALA A 80 -24.86 17.69 5.76
C ALA A 80 -23.77 16.71 5.29
N TRP A 81 -24.05 15.95 4.22
CA TRP A 81 -23.19 14.88 3.76
C TRP A 81 -22.18 15.30 2.69
N LEU A 82 -22.51 16.27 1.83
CA LEU A 82 -21.56 16.82 0.85
C LEU A 82 -20.78 18.01 1.42
N GLN A 83 -21.29 18.70 2.44
CA GLN A 83 -20.64 19.88 3.04
C GLN A 83 -20.29 20.91 1.96
N ASP A 84 -19.03 21.34 1.89
CA ASP A 84 -18.55 22.35 0.93
C ASP A 84 -18.67 21.90 -0.53
N ASP A 85 -18.84 20.59 -0.77
CA ASP A 85 -19.01 20.01 -2.09
C ASP A 85 -20.49 19.96 -2.56
N CYS A 86 -21.43 20.48 -1.75
CA CYS A 86 -22.85 20.49 -2.09
C CYS A 86 -23.17 21.59 -3.12
N PRO A 87 -23.65 21.28 -4.35
CA PRO A 87 -23.99 22.31 -5.32
C PRO A 87 -25.14 23.20 -4.80
N PRO A 88 -25.16 24.53 -5.03
CA PRO A 88 -26.09 25.45 -4.38
C PRO A 88 -27.58 25.12 -4.54
N ASN A 89 -27.99 24.56 -5.69
CA ASN A 89 -29.39 24.28 -6.02
C ASN A 89 -29.69 22.78 -6.11
N TYR A 90 -28.81 21.93 -5.56
CA TYR A 90 -28.97 20.48 -5.64
C TYR A 90 -29.97 19.95 -4.60
N ILE A 91 -30.99 19.23 -5.08
CA ILE A 91 -31.92 18.47 -4.25
C ILE A 91 -31.87 17.01 -4.72
N PRO A 92 -31.38 16.07 -3.89
CA PRO A 92 -31.32 14.67 -4.28
C PRO A 92 -32.72 14.12 -4.50
N GLN A 93 -32.90 13.39 -5.60
CA GLN A 93 -34.17 12.71 -5.95
C GLN A 93 -34.25 11.28 -5.42
N GLY A 94 -33.16 10.79 -4.83
CA GLY A 94 -33.12 9.49 -4.19
C GLY A 94 -34.01 9.39 -2.95
N ASN A 95 -33.93 8.26 -2.28
CA ASN A 95 -34.66 7.96 -1.06
C ASN A 95 -33.73 7.34 -0.01
N ARG A 96 -34.30 7.00 1.14
CA ARG A 96 -33.58 6.35 2.24
C ARG A 96 -32.69 5.19 1.80
N MET A 97 -33.16 4.32 0.90
CA MET A 97 -32.42 3.15 0.46
C MET A 97 -31.24 3.52 -0.45
N THR A 98 -31.37 4.53 -1.29
CA THR A 98 -30.29 4.96 -2.20
C THR A 98 -29.24 5.80 -1.47
N TRP A 99 -29.60 6.46 -0.38
CA TRP A 99 -28.68 7.28 0.40
C TRP A 99 -27.77 6.47 1.32
N ILE A 100 -28.18 5.28 1.76
CA ILE A 100 -27.36 4.42 2.63
C ILE A 100 -26.28 3.63 1.88
N GLN A 101 -26.15 3.77 0.56
CA GLN A 101 -25.15 3.04 -0.24
C GLN A 101 -23.72 3.31 0.23
N ASN A 102 -22.82 2.35 0.04
CA ASN A 102 -21.40 2.48 0.43
C ASN A 102 -20.50 2.74 -0.78
N SER A 103 -19.23 3.07 -0.51
CA SER A 103 -18.24 3.35 -1.54
C SER A 103 -17.90 2.16 -2.44
N ALA A 104 -18.19 0.91 -2.04
CA ALA A 104 -17.97 -0.27 -2.88
C ALA A 104 -19.01 -0.37 -4.02
N GLU A 105 -20.25 0.05 -3.76
CA GLU A 105 -21.29 0.16 -4.79
C GLU A 105 -20.94 1.26 -5.80
N LEU A 106 -20.49 2.42 -5.32
CA LEU A 106 -20.01 3.50 -6.18
C LEU A 106 -18.81 3.07 -7.03
N ALA A 107 -17.88 2.32 -6.44
CA ALA A 107 -16.72 1.77 -7.16
C ALA A 107 -17.13 0.87 -8.32
N THR A 108 -18.18 0.06 -8.15
CA THR A 108 -18.71 -0.79 -9.20
C THR A 108 -19.33 0.02 -10.35
N GLN A 109 -20.12 1.05 -10.02
CA GLN A 109 -20.74 1.92 -11.03
C GLN A 109 -19.68 2.62 -11.88
N LEU A 110 -18.66 3.19 -11.23
CA LEU A 110 -17.56 3.85 -11.92
C LEU A 110 -16.70 2.87 -12.73
N GLN A 111 -16.45 1.67 -12.20
CA GLN A 111 -15.74 0.61 -12.92
C GLN A 111 -16.39 0.33 -14.28
N THR A 112 -17.73 0.17 -14.31
CA THR A 112 -18.44 -0.12 -15.56
C THR A 112 -18.25 1.00 -16.59
N LEU A 113 -18.26 2.27 -16.15
CA LEU A 113 -18.01 3.41 -17.04
C LEU A 113 -16.58 3.42 -17.57
N PHE A 114 -15.59 3.13 -16.72
CA PHE A 114 -14.18 3.10 -17.13
C PHE A 114 -13.86 1.95 -18.09
N GLU A 115 -14.39 0.75 -17.86
CA GLU A 115 -14.21 -0.37 -18.81
C GLU A 115 -14.84 -0.05 -20.17
N ASN A 116 -16.06 0.48 -20.20
CA ASN A 116 -16.74 0.85 -21.45
C ASN A 116 -15.97 1.93 -22.23
N ALA A 117 -15.29 2.83 -21.53
CA ALA A 117 -14.47 3.89 -22.11
C ALA A 117 -13.00 3.46 -22.36
N ASN A 118 -12.61 2.22 -22.02
CA ASN A 118 -11.23 1.73 -22.02
C ASN A 118 -10.26 2.66 -21.24
N ILE A 119 -10.69 3.15 -20.08
CA ILE A 119 -9.88 3.99 -19.19
C ILE A 119 -9.23 3.09 -18.14
N PRO A 120 -7.90 2.90 -18.15
CA PRO A 120 -7.22 2.19 -17.07
C PRO A 120 -7.44 2.93 -15.75
N TYR A 121 -7.80 2.19 -14.70
CA TYR A 121 -8.03 2.76 -13.38
C TYR A 121 -7.61 1.78 -12.27
N TYR A 122 -7.50 2.31 -11.06
CA TYR A 122 -7.54 1.52 -9.83
C TYR A 122 -8.10 2.34 -8.67
N ILE A 123 -8.76 1.67 -7.74
CA ILE A 123 -9.25 2.23 -6.49
C ILE A 123 -8.11 2.24 -5.48
N THR A 124 -7.97 3.34 -4.75
CA THR A 124 -6.93 3.54 -3.74
C THR A 124 -7.56 4.05 -2.44
N GLY A 125 -6.77 4.73 -1.61
CA GLY A 125 -7.27 5.55 -0.52
C GLY A 125 -8.01 4.77 0.54
N GLY A 126 -9.19 5.27 0.93
CA GLY A 126 -9.95 4.71 2.05
C GLY A 126 -10.38 3.27 1.84
N VAL A 127 -10.93 2.96 0.66
CA VAL A 127 -11.47 1.64 0.31
C VAL A 127 -10.35 0.60 0.19
N ALA A 128 -9.24 0.94 -0.47
CA ALA A 128 -8.13 -0.01 -0.61
C ALA A 128 -7.47 -0.34 0.75
N ALA A 129 -7.32 0.65 1.66
CA ALA A 129 -6.81 0.37 2.99
C ALA A 129 -7.72 -0.52 3.85
N ILE A 130 -9.03 -0.35 3.73
CA ILE A 130 -10.02 -1.25 4.35
C ILE A 130 -9.85 -2.68 3.82
N ALA A 131 -9.69 -2.82 2.50
CA ALA A 131 -9.59 -4.11 1.82
C ALA A 131 -8.36 -4.92 2.29
N TYR A 132 -7.27 -4.22 2.63
CA TYR A 132 -5.99 -4.82 3.03
C TYR A 132 -5.70 -4.77 4.53
N GLY A 133 -6.48 -4.02 5.30
CA GLY A 133 -6.20 -3.72 6.70
C GLY A 133 -7.42 -3.91 7.60
N ASP A 134 -7.67 -2.92 8.44
CA ASP A 134 -8.74 -2.93 9.43
C ASP A 134 -10.03 -2.28 8.85
N PRO A 135 -11.15 -3.01 8.76
CA PRO A 135 -12.42 -2.48 8.28
C PRO A 135 -12.91 -1.28 9.12
N ARG A 136 -13.16 -0.16 8.46
CA ARG A 136 -13.70 1.07 9.06
C ARG A 136 -14.62 1.80 8.09
N THR A 137 -15.27 2.86 8.54
CA THR A 137 -16.03 3.74 7.65
C THR A 137 -15.11 4.63 6.80
N THR A 138 -15.56 4.95 5.59
CA THR A 138 -14.98 5.99 4.72
C THR A 138 -16.11 6.79 4.10
N ARG A 139 -15.85 8.05 3.77
CA ARG A 139 -16.85 8.95 3.18
C ARG A 139 -16.81 8.91 1.67
N ASP A 140 -15.62 9.15 1.13
CA ASP A 140 -15.37 9.28 -0.29
C ASP A 140 -14.65 8.03 -0.83
N LEU A 141 -14.81 7.80 -2.13
CA LEU A 141 -14.08 6.79 -2.91
C LEU A 141 -12.92 7.46 -3.65
N ASP A 142 -11.70 6.95 -3.48
CA ASP A 142 -10.53 7.48 -4.16
C ASP A 142 -10.17 6.58 -5.37
N VAL A 143 -10.13 7.14 -6.58
CA VAL A 143 -9.80 6.39 -7.80
C VAL A 143 -8.71 7.11 -8.59
N VAL A 144 -7.68 6.39 -9.02
CA VAL A 144 -6.71 6.90 -10.00
C VAL A 144 -7.12 6.43 -11.38
N ILE A 145 -7.14 7.34 -12.35
CA ILE A 145 -7.49 7.07 -13.75
C ILE A 145 -6.38 7.54 -14.69
N GLN A 146 -6.10 6.75 -15.72
CA GLN A 146 -5.18 7.11 -16.79
C GLN A 146 -5.98 7.61 -18.00
N VAL A 147 -6.13 8.93 -18.08
CA VAL A 147 -6.86 9.60 -19.17
C VAL A 147 -6.08 10.82 -19.66
N PRO A 148 -5.91 11.01 -20.98
CA PRO A 148 -5.28 12.22 -21.51
C PRO A 148 -6.10 13.46 -21.15
N ARG A 149 -5.44 14.58 -20.85
CA ARG A 149 -6.13 15.86 -20.53
C ARG A 149 -7.10 16.30 -21.63
N ALA A 150 -6.76 16.02 -22.89
CA ALA A 150 -7.62 16.33 -24.04
C ALA A 150 -8.97 15.56 -24.01
N SER A 151 -9.04 14.43 -23.31
CA SER A 151 -10.24 13.59 -23.20
C SER A 151 -11.08 13.89 -21.96
N ILE A 152 -10.70 14.86 -21.13
CA ILE A 152 -11.42 15.20 -19.88
C ILE A 152 -12.86 15.64 -20.18
N ALA A 153 -13.08 16.47 -21.20
CA ALA A 153 -14.43 16.91 -21.57
C ALA A 153 -15.34 15.73 -21.96
N GLN A 154 -14.79 14.72 -22.65
CA GLN A 154 -15.53 13.51 -23.01
C GLN A 154 -15.85 12.65 -21.78
N LEU A 155 -14.90 12.50 -20.86
CA LEU A 155 -15.11 11.79 -19.60
C LEU A 155 -16.20 12.47 -18.76
N VAL A 156 -16.16 13.80 -18.63
CA VAL A 156 -17.18 14.57 -17.90
C VAL A 156 -18.56 14.36 -18.51
N ALA A 157 -18.70 14.48 -19.83
CA ALA A 157 -19.99 14.26 -20.49
C ALA A 157 -20.51 12.83 -20.27
N ALA A 158 -19.64 11.82 -20.29
CA ALA A 158 -20.02 10.43 -20.01
C ALA A 158 -20.48 10.22 -18.56
N LEU A 159 -19.79 10.84 -17.59
CA LEU A 159 -20.17 10.83 -16.19
C LEU A 159 -21.53 11.52 -15.97
N GLU A 160 -21.73 12.71 -16.54
CA GLU A 160 -22.98 13.48 -16.42
C GLU A 160 -24.18 12.74 -17.01
N GLN A 161 -23.99 12.07 -18.15
CA GLN A 161 -25.02 11.20 -18.75
C GLN A 161 -25.42 10.03 -17.84
N ASN A 162 -24.55 9.62 -16.94
CA ASN A 162 -24.78 8.55 -15.96
C ASN A 162 -25.12 9.10 -14.56
N GLY A 163 -25.62 10.34 -14.47
CA GLY A 163 -26.16 10.90 -13.23
C GLY A 163 -25.12 11.44 -12.26
N PHE A 164 -23.89 11.68 -12.71
CA PHE A 164 -22.86 12.33 -11.90
C PHE A 164 -22.85 13.84 -12.11
N TYR A 165 -22.62 14.58 -11.03
CA TYR A 165 -22.13 15.95 -11.11
C TYR A 165 -20.61 15.95 -10.98
N VAL A 166 -19.93 16.71 -11.84
CA VAL A 166 -18.47 16.78 -11.88
C VAL A 166 -18.01 18.21 -11.63
N ALA A 167 -17.20 18.41 -10.59
CA ALA A 167 -16.54 19.68 -10.30
C ALA A 167 -15.05 19.63 -10.69
N GLY A 168 -14.47 20.80 -10.99
CA GLY A 168 -13.04 20.95 -11.29
C GLY A 168 -12.62 20.59 -12.72
N ALA A 169 -13.56 20.33 -13.64
CA ALA A 169 -13.28 19.91 -15.02
C ALA A 169 -12.32 20.86 -15.77
N ASP A 170 -12.59 22.16 -15.75
CA ASP A 170 -11.77 23.17 -16.44
C ASP A 170 -10.35 23.27 -15.87
N ASP A 171 -10.22 23.12 -14.56
CA ASP A 171 -8.92 23.15 -13.88
C ASP A 171 -8.08 21.91 -14.18
N VAL A 172 -8.72 20.74 -14.24
CA VAL A 172 -8.04 19.49 -14.61
C VAL A 172 -7.64 19.50 -16.09
N ALA A 173 -8.54 19.92 -16.98
CA ALA A 173 -8.25 20.05 -18.41
C ALA A 173 -7.10 21.02 -18.68
N ALA A 174 -7.04 22.13 -17.94
CA ALA A 174 -5.95 23.11 -18.01
C ALA A 174 -4.69 22.73 -17.21
N GLY A 175 -4.70 21.61 -16.48
CA GLY A 175 -3.57 21.14 -15.67
C GLY A 175 -3.30 21.94 -14.38
N ARG A 176 -4.25 22.77 -13.93
CA ARG A 176 -4.19 23.49 -12.64
C ARG A 176 -4.50 22.58 -11.45
N MET A 177 -5.31 21.53 -11.68
CA MET A 177 -5.61 20.49 -10.71
C MET A 177 -5.38 19.10 -11.30
N LYS A 178 -5.33 18.09 -10.44
CA LYS A 178 -5.22 16.67 -10.84
C LYS A 178 -6.40 15.82 -10.38
N THR A 179 -7.42 16.41 -9.78
CA THR A 179 -8.56 15.65 -9.22
C THR A 179 -9.85 16.24 -9.72
N LEU A 180 -10.73 15.38 -10.25
CA LEU A 180 -12.13 15.68 -10.48
C LEU A 180 -12.93 15.19 -9.27
N GLN A 181 -13.67 16.08 -8.62
CA GLN A 181 -14.62 15.69 -7.58
C GLN A 181 -15.92 15.30 -8.27
N VAL A 182 -16.36 14.05 -8.08
CA VAL A 182 -17.58 13.54 -8.68
C VAL A 182 -18.58 13.15 -7.60
N THR A 183 -19.84 13.53 -7.81
CA THR A 183 -20.95 13.20 -6.91
C THR A 183 -22.06 12.52 -7.69
N HIS A 184 -22.42 11.31 -7.32
CA HIS A 184 -23.59 10.63 -7.89
C HIS A 184 -24.87 11.26 -7.34
N MET A 185 -25.66 11.88 -8.23
CA MET A 185 -26.73 12.82 -7.87
C MET A 185 -27.96 12.17 -7.26
N GLU A 186 -28.13 10.86 -7.37
CA GLU A 186 -29.23 10.15 -6.70
C GLU A 186 -28.83 9.68 -5.29
N THR A 187 -27.60 9.20 -5.13
CA THR A 187 -27.14 8.49 -3.93
C THR A 187 -26.34 9.37 -2.98
N ILE A 188 -25.97 10.60 -3.41
CA ILE A 188 -25.14 11.55 -2.65
C ILE A 188 -23.76 10.95 -2.33
N SER A 189 -23.34 9.94 -3.11
CA SER A 189 -22.05 9.28 -2.93
C SER A 189 -20.99 9.97 -3.77
N ARG A 190 -19.79 10.09 -3.21
CA ARG A 190 -18.71 10.87 -3.79
C ARG A 190 -17.49 10.03 -4.14
N ALA A 191 -16.82 10.41 -5.21
CA ALA A 191 -15.49 9.96 -5.52
C ALA A 191 -14.57 11.11 -5.91
N ASP A 192 -13.29 10.93 -5.62
CA ASP A 192 -12.20 11.75 -6.13
C ASP A 192 -11.50 10.97 -7.25
N LEU A 193 -11.61 11.47 -8.48
CA LEU A 193 -10.96 10.87 -9.65
C LEU A 193 -9.64 11.61 -9.90
N MET A 194 -8.54 10.98 -9.52
CA MET A 194 -7.19 11.51 -9.66
C MET A 194 -6.60 11.13 -11.03
N ILE A 195 -6.12 12.11 -11.78
CA ILE A 195 -5.41 11.90 -13.02
C ILE A 195 -4.01 11.34 -12.71
N ALA A 196 -3.72 10.18 -13.27
CA ALA A 196 -2.43 9.51 -13.14
C ALA A 196 -1.26 10.38 -13.61
N ASP A 197 -0.13 10.27 -12.90
CA ASP A 197 1.13 10.84 -13.34
C ASP A 197 1.79 9.98 -14.43
N GLU A 198 2.64 10.59 -15.25
CA GLU A 198 3.41 9.92 -16.31
C GLU A 198 4.80 9.49 -15.80
N ASP A 199 4.90 9.11 -14.53
CA ASP A 199 6.16 8.70 -13.90
C ASP A 199 6.27 7.17 -13.74
N THR A 200 7.49 6.70 -13.53
CA THR A 200 7.81 5.28 -13.37
C THR A 200 7.06 4.63 -12.21
N TYR A 201 6.80 5.37 -11.13
CA TYR A 201 6.08 4.85 -9.98
C TYR A 201 4.64 4.53 -10.36
N THR A 202 3.97 5.48 -10.99
CA THR A 202 2.57 5.36 -11.43
C THR A 202 2.41 4.24 -12.44
N GLN A 203 3.33 4.09 -13.39
CA GLN A 203 3.33 2.96 -14.33
C GLN A 203 3.36 1.62 -13.59
N GLN A 204 4.24 1.47 -12.60
CA GLN A 204 4.30 0.26 -11.77
C GLN A 204 3.03 0.05 -10.94
N GLN A 205 2.40 1.11 -10.44
CA GLN A 205 1.12 0.99 -9.73
C GLN A 205 0.03 0.39 -10.65
N PHE A 206 -0.04 0.82 -11.91
CA PHE A 206 -0.96 0.24 -12.88
C PHE A 206 -0.61 -1.22 -13.23
N GLU A 207 0.66 -1.59 -13.33
CA GLU A 207 1.08 -2.98 -13.58
C GLU A 207 0.78 -3.90 -12.39
N ARG A 208 0.91 -3.38 -11.16
CA ARG A 208 0.76 -4.14 -9.92
C ARG A 208 -0.65 -4.12 -9.34
N ARG A 209 -1.58 -3.35 -9.92
CA ARG A 209 -2.98 -3.30 -9.46
C ARG A 209 -3.60 -4.70 -9.45
N ARG A 210 -4.40 -4.99 -8.45
CA ARG A 210 -4.96 -6.32 -8.20
C ARG A 210 -6.48 -6.28 -8.39
N ARG A 211 -7.03 -7.33 -9.00
CA ARG A 211 -8.46 -7.45 -9.28
C ARG A 211 -9.14 -8.24 -8.17
N TYR A 212 -10.26 -7.71 -7.64
CA TYR A 212 -11.05 -8.37 -6.60
C TYR A 212 -12.53 -8.24 -6.90
N ALA A 213 -13.29 -9.29 -6.58
CA ALA A 213 -14.74 -9.23 -6.57
C ALA A 213 -15.22 -8.40 -5.36
N PHE A 214 -16.04 -7.40 -5.63
CA PHE A 214 -16.77 -6.64 -4.61
C PHE A 214 -18.10 -7.33 -4.27
N PRO A 215 -18.83 -6.90 -3.22
CA PRO A 215 -20.01 -7.62 -2.70
C PRO A 215 -21.13 -7.91 -3.72
N ASN A 216 -21.19 -7.17 -4.83
CA ASN A 216 -22.12 -7.39 -5.94
C ASN A 216 -21.53 -8.27 -7.08
N ALA A 217 -20.45 -9.00 -6.78
CA ALA A 217 -19.67 -9.83 -7.70
C ALA A 217 -19.01 -9.07 -8.87
N THR A 218 -19.05 -7.74 -8.90
CA THR A 218 -18.30 -6.99 -9.91
C THR A 218 -16.83 -6.94 -9.54
N GLU A 219 -15.98 -7.26 -10.51
CA GLU A 219 -14.54 -7.23 -10.33
C GLU A 219 -14.02 -5.82 -10.57
N VAL A 220 -13.32 -5.29 -9.56
CA VAL A 220 -12.71 -3.95 -9.61
C VAL A 220 -11.20 -4.06 -9.40
N TYR A 221 -10.46 -3.09 -9.94
CA TYR A 221 -9.03 -2.96 -9.65
C TYR A 221 -8.80 -2.15 -8.38
N LEU A 222 -8.03 -2.71 -7.45
CA LEU A 222 -7.43 -2.01 -6.31
C LEU A 222 -5.94 -1.76 -6.58
N ALA A 223 -5.39 -0.64 -6.10
CA ALA A 223 -3.95 -0.47 -5.99
C ALA A 223 -3.33 -1.62 -5.18
N SER A 224 -2.11 -2.04 -5.47
CA SER A 224 -1.45 -3.09 -4.68
C SER A 224 -1.34 -2.66 -3.19
N PRO A 225 -1.34 -3.60 -2.23
CA PRO A 225 -1.23 -3.23 -0.82
C PRO A 225 0.07 -2.48 -0.52
N GLU A 226 1.17 -2.79 -1.22
CA GLU A 226 2.42 -2.06 -1.11
C GLU A 226 2.28 -0.60 -1.58
N ASP A 227 1.56 -0.38 -2.67
CA ASP A 227 1.33 0.96 -3.22
C ASP A 227 0.36 1.79 -2.38
N VAL A 228 -0.61 1.15 -1.71
CA VAL A 228 -1.47 1.81 -0.72
C VAL A 228 -0.63 2.27 0.47
N ILE A 229 0.32 1.45 0.94
CA ILE A 229 1.24 1.82 2.03
C ILE A 229 2.02 3.08 1.64
N ILE A 230 2.71 3.06 0.49
CA ILE A 230 3.53 4.19 0.04
C ILE A 230 2.69 5.43 -0.19
N SER A 231 1.55 5.33 -0.88
CA SER A 231 0.68 6.47 -1.17
C SER A 231 0.15 7.13 0.11
N LYS A 232 -0.27 6.34 1.10
CA LYS A 232 -0.76 6.86 2.38
C LYS A 232 0.32 7.54 3.20
N LEU A 233 1.54 7.01 3.21
CA LEU A 233 2.67 7.66 3.87
C LEU A 233 3.01 9.00 3.21
N ARG A 234 3.02 9.05 1.87
CA ARG A 234 3.23 10.30 1.11
C ARG A 234 2.16 11.36 1.42
N TRP A 235 0.90 10.96 1.56
CA TRP A 235 -0.17 11.88 1.97
C TRP A 235 -0.04 12.30 3.44
N GLY A 236 0.28 11.35 4.32
CA GLY A 236 0.44 11.58 5.76
C GLY A 236 1.55 12.57 6.10
N LEU A 237 2.65 12.59 5.33
CA LEU A 237 3.72 13.60 5.47
C LEU A 237 3.20 15.03 5.34
N ARG A 238 2.17 15.26 4.52
CA ARG A 238 1.62 16.60 4.26
C ARG A 238 0.59 17.03 5.31
N SER A 239 0.02 16.09 6.06
CA SER A 239 -1.17 16.32 6.88
C SER A 239 -1.03 15.88 8.34
N GLU A 240 0.12 15.35 8.77
CA GLU A 240 0.38 14.73 10.09
C GLU A 240 -0.75 13.78 10.53
N SER A 241 -1.36 13.07 9.57
CA SER A 241 -2.62 12.38 9.83
C SER A 241 -2.40 11.03 10.48
N GLU A 242 -2.78 10.93 11.76
CA GLU A 242 -2.85 9.66 12.50
C GLU A 242 -3.72 8.61 11.79
N LYS A 243 -4.72 9.02 11.01
CA LYS A 243 -5.55 8.11 10.21
C LYS A 243 -4.72 7.38 9.14
N GLN A 244 -3.84 8.10 8.42
CA GLN A 244 -3.01 7.49 7.38
C GLN A 244 -2.02 6.50 7.99
N ARG A 245 -1.41 6.86 9.11
CA ARG A 245 -0.46 6.00 9.84
C ARG A 245 -1.12 4.72 10.36
N ARG A 246 -2.35 4.83 10.91
CA ARG A 246 -3.14 3.68 11.38
C ARG A 246 -3.54 2.74 10.24
N ASP A 247 -4.00 3.30 9.11
CA ASP A 247 -4.32 2.49 7.92
C ASP A 247 -3.08 1.69 7.46
N VAL A 248 -1.90 2.32 7.38
CA VAL A 248 -0.64 1.63 7.02
C VAL A 248 -0.28 0.54 8.04
N LEU A 249 -0.35 0.85 9.33
CA LEU A 249 -0.08 -0.11 10.40
C LEU A 249 -1.02 -1.33 10.32
N ALA A 250 -2.29 -1.11 9.93
CA ALA A 250 -3.25 -2.19 9.79
C ALA A 250 -2.90 -3.12 8.62
N ILE A 251 -2.54 -2.54 7.46
CA ILE A 251 -2.12 -3.31 6.29
C ILE A 251 -0.90 -4.18 6.62
N LEU A 252 0.10 -3.61 7.30
CA LEU A 252 1.31 -4.34 7.70
C LEU A 252 0.99 -5.52 8.65
N LYS A 253 0.04 -5.34 9.59
CA LYS A 253 -0.37 -6.39 10.53
C LYS A 253 -1.20 -7.49 9.87
N VAL A 254 -2.10 -7.13 8.95
CA VAL A 254 -2.94 -8.11 8.24
C VAL A 254 -2.12 -8.88 7.21
N LEU A 255 -1.39 -8.20 6.32
CA LEU A 255 -0.72 -8.83 5.19
C LEU A 255 0.74 -9.20 5.47
N GLN A 256 1.12 -9.37 6.74
CA GLN A 256 2.51 -9.47 7.18
C GLN A 256 3.41 -10.43 6.38
N GLY A 257 2.87 -11.56 5.89
CA GLY A 257 3.62 -12.56 5.12
C GLY A 257 3.42 -12.50 3.61
N GLU A 258 2.61 -11.56 3.12
CA GLU A 258 2.19 -11.45 1.72
C GLU A 258 2.73 -10.20 1.02
N LEU A 259 3.31 -9.27 1.79
CA LEU A 259 3.84 -8.01 1.29
C LEU A 259 5.24 -8.18 0.67
N ASP A 260 5.47 -7.46 -0.42
CA ASP A 260 6.79 -7.25 -1.00
C ASP A 260 7.51 -6.10 -0.28
N TYR A 261 8.26 -6.44 0.79
CA TYR A 261 9.01 -5.44 1.54
C TYR A 261 10.18 -4.87 0.74
N LEU A 262 10.76 -5.60 -0.21
CA LEU A 262 11.82 -5.05 -1.07
C LEU A 262 11.29 -3.87 -1.88
N TYR A 263 10.10 -4.04 -2.47
CA TYR A 263 9.41 -2.97 -3.19
C TYR A 263 9.04 -1.80 -2.27
N ILE A 264 8.47 -2.08 -1.09
CA ILE A 264 8.13 -1.03 -0.11
C ILE A 264 9.38 -0.24 0.29
N TYR A 265 10.47 -0.91 0.67
CA TYR A 265 11.70 -0.24 1.11
C TYR A 265 12.38 0.52 -0.04
N ARG A 266 12.33 0.01 -1.28
CA ARG A 266 12.83 0.72 -2.46
C ARG A 266 12.09 2.05 -2.65
N TRP A 267 10.77 2.01 -2.79
CA TRP A 267 10.00 3.24 -3.02
C TRP A 267 9.97 4.14 -1.80
N ALA A 268 10.07 3.59 -0.59
CA ALA A 268 10.25 4.39 0.61
C ALA A 268 11.60 5.14 0.61
N ALA A 269 12.66 4.58 0.04
CA ALA A 269 13.93 5.30 -0.12
C ALA A 269 13.78 6.44 -1.14
N GLU A 270 13.16 6.19 -2.29
CA GLU A 270 12.94 7.20 -3.35
C GLU A 270 12.06 8.38 -2.89
N PHE A 271 11.22 8.19 -1.89
CA PHE A 271 10.31 9.21 -1.37
C PHE A 271 10.66 9.72 0.05
N ASP A 272 11.87 9.43 0.55
CA ASP A 272 12.32 9.85 1.89
C ASP A 272 11.43 9.34 3.06
N LEU A 273 10.82 8.16 2.89
CA LEU A 273 9.93 7.48 3.84
C LEU A 273 10.60 6.33 4.61
N LEU A 274 11.88 6.05 4.34
CA LEU A 274 12.55 4.84 4.81
C LEU A 274 12.51 4.69 6.34
N ALA A 275 12.78 5.76 7.08
CA ALA A 275 12.72 5.77 8.55
C ALA A 275 11.31 5.52 9.08
N ILE A 276 10.29 6.04 8.40
CA ILE A 276 8.87 5.87 8.78
C ILE A 276 8.43 4.43 8.56
N VAL A 277 8.73 3.86 7.39
CA VAL A 277 8.46 2.44 7.09
C VAL A 277 9.14 1.55 8.13
N GLN A 278 10.41 1.82 8.44
CA GLN A 278 11.15 1.03 9.41
C GLN A 278 10.51 1.09 10.81
N ALA A 279 10.11 2.27 11.29
CA ALA A 279 9.41 2.41 12.56
C ALA A 279 8.04 1.69 12.58
N LEU A 280 7.33 1.70 11.45
CA LEU A 280 6.04 1.01 11.30
C LEU A 280 6.18 -0.51 11.24
N THR A 281 7.24 -1.04 10.61
CA THR A 281 7.52 -2.48 10.63
C THR A 281 7.80 -3.00 12.03
N VAL A 282 8.49 -2.23 12.86
CA VAL A 282 8.69 -2.54 14.29
C VAL A 282 7.36 -2.47 15.03
N SER A 283 6.58 -1.40 14.82
CA SER A 283 5.28 -1.22 15.47
C SER A 283 4.27 -2.31 15.09
N ALA A 284 4.33 -2.83 13.86
CA ALA A 284 3.51 -3.95 13.41
C ALA A 284 4.02 -5.31 13.91
N GLY A 285 5.24 -5.37 14.45
CA GLY A 285 5.89 -6.62 14.87
C GLY A 285 6.37 -7.49 13.70
N ILE A 286 6.60 -6.90 12.53
CA ILE A 286 6.94 -7.63 11.29
C ILE A 286 8.36 -7.34 10.80
N ARG A 287 9.16 -6.64 11.63
CA ARG A 287 10.52 -6.23 11.25
C ARG A 287 11.40 -7.40 10.83
N GLU A 288 11.36 -8.51 11.56
CA GLU A 288 12.13 -9.72 11.24
C GLU A 288 11.72 -10.32 9.88
N VAL A 289 10.44 -10.23 9.51
CA VAL A 289 9.96 -10.70 8.19
C VAL A 289 10.56 -9.86 7.07
N ALA A 290 10.52 -8.53 7.23
CA ALA A 290 11.09 -7.60 6.25
C ALA A 290 12.63 -7.66 6.19
N ASP A 291 13.30 -7.96 7.30
CA ASP A 291 14.75 -8.15 7.35
C ASP A 291 15.15 -9.49 6.72
N ARG A 292 14.37 -10.56 6.90
CA ARG A 292 14.61 -11.85 6.23
C ARG A 292 14.49 -11.74 4.72
N GLN A 293 13.42 -11.14 4.19
CA GLN A 293 13.25 -10.95 2.75
C GLN A 293 14.38 -10.13 2.13
N TRP A 294 14.90 -9.14 2.86
CA TRP A 294 16.08 -8.40 2.45
C TRP A 294 17.35 -9.27 2.40
N ALA A 295 17.57 -10.12 3.41
CA ALA A 295 18.73 -11.01 3.42
C ALA A 295 18.66 -12.03 2.27
N ASP A 296 17.48 -12.57 1.98
CA ASP A 296 17.27 -13.47 0.83
C ASP A 296 17.64 -12.78 -0.50
N ASP A 297 17.23 -11.52 -0.69
CA ASP A 297 17.51 -10.74 -1.90
C ASP A 297 19.01 -10.42 -2.08
N ILE A 298 19.71 -10.10 -0.99
CA ILE A 298 21.13 -9.74 -1.07
C ILE A 298 22.07 -10.94 -1.12
N TYR A 299 21.62 -12.15 -0.76
CA TYR A 299 22.48 -13.34 -0.69
C TYR A 299 23.22 -13.64 -2.00
N PRO A 300 22.55 -13.68 -3.19
CA PRO A 300 23.24 -13.97 -4.45
C PRO A 300 24.34 -12.95 -4.76
N VAL A 301 24.04 -11.66 -4.51
CA VAL A 301 24.98 -10.55 -4.71
C VAL A 301 26.18 -10.66 -3.76
N ALA A 302 25.93 -10.97 -2.49
CA ALA A 302 26.98 -11.13 -1.49
C ALA A 302 27.88 -12.34 -1.78
N LEU A 303 27.29 -13.47 -2.18
CA LEU A 303 28.04 -14.66 -2.56
C LEU A 303 28.91 -14.41 -3.80
N GLN A 304 28.36 -13.72 -4.80
CA GLN A 304 29.12 -13.35 -5.99
C GLN A 304 30.29 -12.42 -5.68
N ALA A 305 30.08 -11.42 -4.82
CA ALA A 305 31.14 -10.54 -4.35
C ALA A 305 32.25 -11.33 -3.63
N PHE A 306 31.87 -12.33 -2.82
CA PHE A 306 32.80 -13.21 -2.13
C PHE A 306 33.62 -14.09 -3.10
N VAL A 307 32.95 -14.76 -4.04
CA VAL A 307 33.60 -15.61 -5.06
C VAL A 307 34.55 -14.78 -5.93
N SER A 308 34.13 -13.57 -6.32
CA SER A 308 34.97 -12.64 -7.06
C SER A 308 36.23 -12.28 -6.27
N ALA A 309 36.08 -11.95 -4.98
CA ALA A 309 37.22 -11.67 -4.10
C ALA A 309 38.17 -12.87 -3.94
N GLN A 310 37.65 -14.10 -3.87
CA GLN A 310 38.47 -15.32 -3.86
C GLN A 310 39.27 -15.47 -5.15
N SER A 311 38.63 -15.29 -6.32
CA SER A 311 39.28 -15.47 -7.62
C SER A 311 40.47 -14.53 -7.86
N ILE A 312 40.44 -13.32 -7.27
CA ILE A 312 41.51 -12.32 -7.37
C ILE A 312 42.46 -12.34 -6.16
N GLY A 313 42.43 -13.39 -5.34
CA GLY A 313 43.33 -13.57 -4.19
C GLY A 313 43.12 -12.59 -3.04
N ARG A 314 41.93 -11.97 -2.93
CA ARG A 314 41.57 -11.03 -1.85
C ARG A 314 40.77 -11.66 -0.70
N ALA A 315 40.65 -12.99 -0.69
CA ALA A 315 40.10 -13.75 0.44
C ALA A 315 41.21 -14.48 1.19
N VAL A 316 41.20 -14.41 2.52
CA VAL A 316 42.23 -15.01 3.39
C VAL A 316 41.61 -16.14 4.20
N VAL A 317 42.24 -17.31 4.20
CA VAL A 317 41.86 -18.43 5.08
C VAL A 317 42.44 -18.17 6.47
N SER A 318 41.58 -18.09 7.49
CA SER A 318 41.94 -17.92 8.88
C SER A 318 42.43 -19.22 9.51
N LYS A 319 43.15 -19.11 10.64
CA LYS A 319 43.59 -20.27 11.43
C LYS A 319 42.44 -21.11 12.00
N GLU A 320 41.24 -20.53 12.06
CA GLU A 320 40.02 -21.14 12.60
C GLU A 320 39.19 -21.83 11.49
N GLY A 321 39.74 -21.97 10.28
CA GLY A 321 39.07 -22.67 9.18
C GLY A 321 37.96 -21.85 8.52
N MET A 322 38.03 -20.52 8.59
CA MET A 322 37.11 -19.61 7.90
C MET A 322 37.80 -18.96 6.71
N THR A 323 37.09 -18.73 5.62
CA THR A 323 37.57 -17.93 4.50
C THR A 323 36.94 -16.54 4.56
N VAL A 324 37.77 -15.50 4.64
CA VAL A 324 37.30 -14.12 4.87
C VAL A 324 37.68 -13.23 3.68
N ALA A 325 36.70 -12.67 2.99
CA ALA A 325 36.88 -11.60 2.02
C ALA A 325 36.58 -10.24 2.69
N ARG A 326 37.58 -9.36 2.73
CA ARG A 326 37.46 -8.05 3.37
C ARG A 326 37.14 -6.97 2.34
N GLY A 327 35.92 -6.42 2.41
CA GLY A 327 35.50 -5.29 1.60
C GLY A 327 35.79 -3.93 2.26
N ASN A 328 35.25 -2.89 1.63
CA ASN A 328 35.32 -1.52 2.16
C ASN A 328 34.42 -1.36 3.40
N PHE A 329 33.21 -1.91 3.33
CA PHE A 329 32.18 -1.76 4.36
C PHE A 329 31.84 -3.06 5.10
N TYR A 330 32.08 -4.21 4.48
CA TYR A 330 31.66 -5.52 4.99
C TYR A 330 32.79 -6.55 4.96
N ASN A 331 32.79 -7.45 5.92
CA ASN A 331 33.51 -8.71 5.87
C ASN A 331 32.53 -9.80 5.42
N LEU A 332 32.91 -10.56 4.39
CA LEU A 332 32.16 -11.72 3.90
C LEU A 332 32.93 -12.98 4.34
N ILE A 333 32.31 -13.79 5.19
CA ILE A 333 32.97 -14.88 5.91
C ILE A 333 32.27 -16.19 5.58
N LEU A 334 33.02 -17.17 5.08
CA LEU A 334 32.53 -18.54 4.88
C LEU A 334 33.20 -19.47 5.90
N HIS A 335 32.41 -20.15 6.72
CA HIS A 335 32.90 -21.20 7.61
C HIS A 335 33.08 -22.49 6.81
N ASN A 336 34.33 -22.92 6.56
CA ASN A 336 34.61 -23.99 5.60
C ASN A 336 34.03 -25.36 6.02
N GLN A 337 33.82 -25.61 7.32
CA GLN A 337 33.25 -26.87 7.81
C GLN A 337 31.71 -26.90 7.75
N THR A 338 31.07 -25.84 8.23
CA THR A 338 29.61 -25.77 8.33
C THR A 338 28.95 -25.20 7.08
N GLN A 339 29.73 -24.62 6.17
CA GLN A 339 29.26 -23.85 5.01
C GLN A 339 28.36 -22.66 5.37
N VAL A 340 28.40 -22.21 6.63
CA VAL A 340 27.70 -21.00 7.08
C VAL A 340 28.36 -19.78 6.46
N PHE A 341 27.56 -18.95 5.79
CA PHE A 341 27.98 -17.70 5.18
C PHE A 341 27.50 -16.51 6.02
N THR A 342 28.42 -15.61 6.34
CA THR A 342 28.19 -14.49 7.26
C THR A 342 28.57 -13.17 6.60
N ILE A 343 27.69 -12.17 6.73
CA ILE A 343 27.94 -10.77 6.37
C ILE A 343 28.07 -9.97 7.66
N GLU A 344 29.25 -9.45 7.91
CA GLU A 344 29.56 -8.64 9.08
C GLU A 344 29.92 -7.22 8.66
N SER A 345 29.39 -6.22 9.37
CA SER A 345 29.78 -4.82 9.17
C SER A 345 31.19 -4.59 9.68
N LYS A 346 32.06 -4.04 8.82
CA LYS A 346 33.47 -3.78 9.14
C LYS A 346 33.66 -2.66 10.15
N GLY A 347 32.72 -1.71 10.21
CA GLY A 347 32.83 -0.52 11.06
C GLY A 347 32.60 -0.81 12.55
N ASP A 348 31.58 -1.62 12.85
CA ASP A 348 31.10 -1.90 14.21
C ASP A 348 31.14 -3.39 14.58
N GLY A 349 31.51 -4.28 13.65
CA GLY A 349 31.55 -5.73 13.87
C GLY A 349 30.16 -6.37 14.01
N ARG A 350 29.08 -5.65 13.67
CA ARG A 350 27.72 -6.17 13.81
C ARG A 350 27.44 -7.25 12.77
N LEU A 351 26.80 -8.34 13.22
CA LEU A 351 26.25 -9.37 12.35
C LEU A 351 25.05 -8.82 11.56
N VAL A 352 25.24 -8.60 10.26
CA VAL A 352 24.22 -8.02 9.37
C VAL A 352 23.28 -9.11 8.86
N ALA A 353 23.83 -10.20 8.33
CA ALA A 353 23.08 -11.35 7.88
C ALA A 353 23.91 -12.65 7.99
N GLN A 354 23.23 -13.78 8.18
CA GLN A 354 23.85 -15.10 8.23
C GLN A 354 22.96 -16.14 7.53
N PHE A 355 23.59 -17.08 6.82
CA PHE A 355 22.94 -18.09 6.00
C PHE A 355 23.55 -19.47 6.29
N ASP A 356 22.74 -20.52 6.27
CA ASP A 356 23.21 -21.90 6.39
C ASP A 356 23.71 -22.48 5.05
N SER A 357 24.06 -23.77 5.05
CA SER A 357 24.55 -24.49 3.87
C SER A 357 23.50 -24.59 2.76
N ASP A 358 22.21 -24.54 3.11
CA ASP A 358 21.07 -24.60 2.19
C ASP A 358 20.62 -23.20 1.74
N LYS A 359 21.38 -22.15 2.10
CA LYS A 359 21.15 -20.74 1.76
C LYS A 359 19.93 -20.14 2.47
N ILE A 360 19.48 -20.77 3.55
CA ILE A 360 18.37 -20.27 4.37
C ILE A 360 18.92 -19.21 5.33
N VAL A 361 18.20 -18.09 5.46
CA VAL A 361 18.53 -17.01 6.41
C VAL A 361 18.40 -17.50 7.85
N LEU A 362 19.54 -17.59 8.53
CA LEU A 362 19.65 -17.87 9.96
C LEU A 362 19.48 -16.60 10.81
N HIS A 363 20.00 -15.47 10.32
CA HIS A 363 19.93 -14.16 11.00
C HIS A 363 19.86 -13.04 9.97
N SER A 364 19.10 -11.99 10.27
CA SER A 364 19.11 -10.74 9.49
C SER A 364 18.73 -9.57 10.38
N GLN A 365 19.57 -8.54 10.42
CA GLN A 365 19.31 -7.31 11.16
C GLN A 365 20.01 -6.09 10.50
N PRO A 366 19.65 -5.73 9.25
CA PRO A 366 20.24 -4.60 8.55
C PRO A 366 19.88 -3.26 9.21
N SER A 367 20.84 -2.33 9.20
CA SER A 367 20.57 -0.91 9.43
C SER A 367 19.94 -0.27 8.17
N LEU A 368 19.48 0.99 8.28
CA LEU A 368 19.06 1.77 7.10
C LEU A 368 20.23 1.93 6.11
N GLU A 369 21.42 2.19 6.63
CA GLU A 369 22.63 2.34 5.85
C GLU A 369 23.02 1.01 5.16
N ASP A 370 22.81 -0.14 5.80
CA ASP A 370 23.05 -1.44 5.17
C ASP A 370 22.17 -1.64 3.94
N ARG A 371 20.87 -1.31 4.06
CA ARG A 371 19.92 -1.43 2.94
C ARG A 371 20.34 -0.54 1.77
N GLN A 372 20.74 0.71 2.04
CA GLN A 372 21.22 1.64 1.01
C GLN A 372 22.51 1.16 0.35
N ARG A 373 23.52 0.78 1.14
CA ARG A 373 24.83 0.33 0.61
C ARG A 373 24.71 -0.94 -0.22
N TRP A 374 23.92 -1.92 0.22
CA TRP A 374 23.74 -3.16 -0.54
C TRP A 374 22.98 -2.95 -1.84
N ASN A 375 22.05 -1.99 -1.91
CA ASN A 375 21.44 -1.58 -3.18
C ASN A 375 22.48 -1.02 -4.16
N GLU A 376 23.40 -0.18 -3.69
CA GLU A 376 24.51 0.35 -4.52
C GLU A 376 25.48 -0.74 -4.98
N ILE A 377 25.84 -1.67 -4.09
CA ILE A 377 26.70 -2.81 -4.40
C ILE A 377 26.05 -3.69 -5.48
N ALA A 378 24.77 -4.03 -5.30
CA ALA A 378 24.02 -4.84 -6.26
C ALA A 378 23.95 -4.15 -7.63
N LYS A 379 23.74 -2.82 -7.67
CA LYS A 379 23.77 -2.05 -8.91
C LYS A 379 25.13 -2.15 -9.61
N ARG A 380 26.23 -1.89 -8.88
CA ARG A 380 27.58 -1.97 -9.45
C ARG A 380 27.93 -3.35 -10.00
N ILE A 381 27.51 -4.41 -9.31
CA ILE A 381 27.75 -5.79 -9.77
C ILE A 381 27.01 -6.05 -11.08
N ARG A 382 25.73 -5.66 -11.20
CA ARG A 382 24.97 -5.76 -12.45
C ARG A 382 25.62 -4.96 -13.58
N ASP A 383 26.02 -3.72 -13.32
CA ASP A 383 26.67 -2.86 -14.32
C ASP A 383 27.97 -3.50 -14.86
N ILE A 384 28.74 -4.19 -14.00
CA ILE A 384 29.96 -4.92 -14.39
C ILE A 384 29.62 -6.15 -15.26
N GLU A 385 28.57 -6.89 -14.91
CA GLU A 385 28.12 -8.06 -15.69
C GLU A 385 27.61 -7.68 -17.08
N GLU A 386 26.80 -6.62 -17.17
CA GLU A 386 26.31 -6.09 -18.43
C GLU A 386 27.47 -5.63 -19.33
N ALA A 387 28.47 -4.95 -18.74
CA ALA A 387 29.67 -4.54 -19.47
C ALA A 387 30.53 -5.74 -19.94
N ALA A 388 30.57 -6.84 -19.18
CA ALA A 388 31.29 -8.06 -19.55
C ALA A 388 30.56 -8.90 -20.61
N GLN A 389 29.25 -8.71 -20.77
CA GLN A 389 28.39 -9.40 -21.74
C GLN A 389 28.16 -8.58 -23.02
N ALA A 390 28.55 -7.31 -23.06
CA ALA A 390 28.52 -6.50 -24.27
C ALA A 390 29.43 -7.13 -25.34
N PRO A 391 28.92 -7.51 -26.53
CA PRO A 391 29.77 -8.05 -27.58
C PRO A 391 30.82 -7.01 -27.97
N ASP A 392 32.08 -7.44 -28.08
CA ASP A 392 33.19 -6.65 -28.65
C ASP A 392 32.68 -5.96 -29.92
N GLN A 393 32.39 -4.66 -29.83
CA GLN A 393 32.22 -3.84 -31.02
C GLN A 393 33.59 -3.83 -31.69
N GLN A 394 33.73 -4.70 -32.68
CA GLN A 394 34.89 -4.77 -33.56
C GLN A 394 35.26 -3.35 -33.98
N ILE A 395 36.40 -2.89 -33.47
CA ILE A 395 37.13 -1.77 -34.03
C ILE A 395 37.64 -2.29 -35.38
N GLU A 396 36.92 -1.98 -36.46
CA GLU A 396 37.49 -2.08 -37.80
C GLU A 396 38.54 -0.97 -37.99
N PRO A 397 39.66 -1.28 -38.65
CA PRO A 397 40.88 -0.46 -38.69
C PRO A 397 40.78 0.86 -39.46
#